data_AF-A0A1V6GCI6-F1
#
_entry.id   AF-A0A1V6GCI6-F1
#
_cell.length_a   1.000
_cell.length_b   1.000
_cell.length_c   1.000
_cell.angle_alpha   90.00
_cell.angle_beta   90.00
_cell.angle_gamma   90.00
#
_symmetry.space_group_name_H-M   'P 1'
#
loop_
_entity.id
_entity.type
_entity.pdbx_description
1 polymer ?
#
loop_
_entity_poly.entity_id
_entity_poly.type
_entity_poly.pdbx_seq_one_letter_code
_entity_poly.pdbx_strand_id
1 'polypeptide(L)'
;MAPGIDIEKDILSQMGFRPVMKKAPRLMDKRIFMPEPMRLKDDLMSLSMEERLTYDPEENLFFVNFEGLRIRSRDDIREVEEKVSAILSPLGRKVGAIVNYDNFDIVPELVDEYTETVRRIVKKFYTGVTRYTTNTFFRAKLGDALRKRKLPPHIYESREQARRALEEE
;
A
#
# COMPACT_ATOMS: atom_id res chain seq x y z
N MET A 1 4.84 21.91 19.57
CA MET A 1 4.34 22.30 20.90
C MET A 1 3.80 21.04 21.58
N ALA A 2 4.29 20.75 22.78
CA ALA A 2 3.91 19.57 23.54
C ALA A 2 2.43 19.66 23.96
N PRO A 3 1.62 18.59 23.83
CA PRO A 3 0.21 18.63 24.20
C PRO A 3 0.01 19.16 25.63
N GLY A 4 -0.87 20.14 25.79
CA GLY A 4 -1.19 20.75 27.09
C GLY A 4 -0.34 21.96 27.50
N ILE A 5 0.63 22.38 26.68
CA ILE A 5 1.42 23.60 26.92
C ILE A 5 0.73 24.84 26.33
N ASP A 6 0.64 25.91 27.12
CA ASP A 6 0.23 27.23 26.66
C ASP A 6 1.46 28.03 26.20
N ILE A 7 1.48 28.41 24.92
CA ILE A 7 2.67 29.05 24.31
C ILE A 7 2.97 30.41 24.95
N GLU A 8 1.95 31.21 25.27
CA GLU A 8 2.16 32.54 25.84
C GLU A 8 2.59 32.43 27.30
N LYS A 9 1.86 31.65 28.08
CA LYS A 9 2.09 31.51 29.52
C LYS A 9 3.36 30.73 29.82
N ASP A 10 3.56 29.57 29.20
CA ASP A 10 4.59 28.63 29.62
C ASP A 10 5.93 28.83 28.87
N ILE A 11 5.93 29.56 27.75
CA ILE A 11 7.14 29.75 26.92
C ILE A 11 7.46 31.24 26.76
N LEU A 12 6.61 32.00 26.07
CA LEU A 12 6.96 33.37 25.64
C LEU A 12 7.10 34.34 26.81
N SER A 13 6.27 34.20 27.85
CA SER A 13 6.37 35.02 29.06
C SER A 13 7.64 34.77 29.87
N GLN A 14 8.26 33.60 29.70
CA GLN A 14 9.48 33.19 30.37
C GLN A 14 10.75 33.59 29.59
N MET A 15 10.59 34.09 28.35
CA MET A 15 11.71 34.50 27.51
C MET A 15 12.00 36.00 27.65
N GLY A 16 13.29 36.36 27.70
CA GLY A 16 13.72 37.76 27.69
C GLY A 16 13.51 38.50 26.36
N PHE A 17 12.97 37.83 25.35
CA PHE A 17 12.67 38.37 24.03
C PHE A 17 11.56 37.56 23.36
N ARG A 18 10.85 38.15 22.40
CA ARG A 18 9.88 37.42 21.56
C ARG A 18 10.56 36.91 20.28
N PRO A 19 10.66 35.57 20.07
CA PRO A 19 11.24 35.02 18.86
C PRO A 19 10.35 35.30 17.64
N VAL A 20 10.97 35.39 16.47
CA VAL A 20 10.24 35.57 15.20
C VAL A 20 9.50 34.28 14.87
N MET A 21 8.16 34.32 14.89
CA MET A 21 7.30 33.20 14.54
C MET A 21 6.47 33.54 13.30
N LYS A 22 6.89 33.03 12.13
CA LYS A 22 6.12 33.21 10.87
C LYS A 22 4.78 32.47 10.89
N LYS A 23 4.68 31.40 11.68
CA LYS A 23 3.47 30.58 11.93
C LYS A 23 3.52 30.05 13.35
N ALA A 24 2.36 29.75 13.92
CA ALA A 24 2.28 29.06 15.20
C ALA A 24 3.00 27.70 15.13
N PRO A 25 3.75 27.30 16.18
CA PRO A 25 4.34 25.97 16.26
C PRO A 25 3.28 24.88 16.12
N ARG A 26 3.53 23.89 15.27
CA ARG A 26 2.66 22.72 15.16
C ARG A 26 2.69 21.90 16.45
N LEU A 27 1.56 21.26 16.78
CA LEU A 27 1.53 20.28 17.87
C LEU A 27 2.50 19.14 17.57
N MET A 28 3.21 18.70 18.59
CA MET A 28 4.07 17.53 18.54
C MET A 28 3.20 16.26 18.51
N ASP A 29 3.75 15.18 17.96
CA ASP A 29 3.09 13.88 18.00
C ASP A 29 2.86 13.46 19.47
N LYS A 30 1.64 13.05 19.81
CA LYS A 30 1.27 12.68 21.18
C LYS A 30 2.07 11.48 21.69
N ARG A 31 2.50 10.59 20.79
CA ARG A 31 3.28 9.39 21.13
C ARG A 31 4.63 9.71 21.77
N ILE A 32 5.17 10.91 21.53
CA ILE A 32 6.39 11.41 22.19
C ILE A 32 6.20 11.51 23.72
N PHE A 33 4.96 11.68 24.19
CA PHE A 33 4.61 11.91 25.59
C PHE A 33 3.99 10.68 26.26
N MET A 34 4.02 9.52 25.60
CA MET A 34 3.50 8.26 26.12
C MET A 34 4.66 7.36 26.57
N PRO A 35 4.50 6.57 27.66
CA PRO A 35 5.54 5.66 28.14
C PRO A 35 5.76 4.44 27.22
N GLU A 36 4.78 4.10 26.39
CA GLU A 36 4.88 3.00 25.43
C GLU A 36 5.81 3.34 24.25
N PRO A 37 6.45 2.35 23.61
CA PRO A 37 7.22 2.58 22.40
C PRO A 37 6.38 3.28 21.32
N MET A 38 6.92 4.33 20.68
CA MET A 38 6.22 5.10 19.64
C MET A 38 5.84 4.31 18.38
N ARG A 39 6.37 3.08 18.23
CA ARG A 39 6.18 2.20 17.06
C ARG A 39 6.50 2.88 15.72
N LEU A 40 7.50 3.78 15.70
CA LEU A 40 7.94 4.51 14.49
C LEU A 40 8.28 3.58 13.32
N LYS A 41 8.67 2.32 13.59
CA LYS A 41 8.92 1.32 12.54
C LYS A 41 7.68 1.06 11.69
N ASP A 42 6.48 1.11 12.27
CA ASP A 42 5.23 0.89 11.55
C ASP A 42 4.97 2.02 10.56
N ASP A 43 5.29 3.27 10.91
CA ASP A 43 5.14 4.44 10.04
C ASP A 43 6.30 4.61 9.04
N LEU A 44 7.53 4.30 9.47
CA LEU A 44 8.75 4.48 8.67
C LEU A 44 8.95 3.36 7.64
N MET A 45 8.36 2.18 7.89
CA MET A 45 8.38 1.04 6.98
C MET A 45 7.04 0.87 6.22
N SER A 46 6.02 1.66 6.54
CA SER A 46 4.80 1.69 5.73
C SER A 46 5.03 2.57 4.51
N LEU A 47 5.26 1.95 3.35
CA LEU A 47 5.03 2.63 2.08
C LEU A 47 3.54 3.03 2.03
N SER A 48 3.26 4.30 1.74
CA SER A 48 1.91 4.75 1.40
C SER A 48 1.39 4.00 0.17
N MET A 49 0.07 3.94 -0.02
CA MET A 49 -0.48 3.22 -1.18
C MET A 49 0.01 3.83 -2.50
N GLU A 50 0.25 5.13 -2.55
CA GLU A 50 0.82 5.84 -3.70
C GLU A 50 2.24 5.37 -4.00
N GLU A 51 3.09 5.23 -3.00
CA GLU A 51 4.48 4.75 -3.17
C GLU A 51 4.55 3.27 -3.55
N ARG A 52 3.48 2.53 -3.34
CA ARG A 52 3.35 1.11 -3.72
C ARG A 52 2.95 0.92 -5.18
N LEU A 53 2.44 1.96 -5.85
CA LEU A 53 1.83 1.84 -7.16
C LEU A 53 2.57 2.69 -8.18
N THR A 54 3.29 2.05 -9.10
CA THR A 54 4.10 2.74 -10.10
C THR A 54 3.69 2.29 -11.50
N TYR A 55 3.36 3.25 -12.37
CA TYR A 55 3.14 3.00 -13.79
C TYR A 55 4.37 3.41 -14.59
N ASP A 56 4.87 2.49 -15.41
CA ASP A 56 5.93 2.71 -16.38
C ASP A 56 5.32 2.87 -17.79
N PRO A 57 5.36 4.08 -18.38
CA PRO A 57 4.79 4.32 -19.69
C PRO A 57 5.62 3.77 -20.85
N GLU A 58 6.93 3.51 -20.67
CA GLU A 58 7.81 3.00 -21.73
C GLU A 58 7.49 1.55 -22.03
N GLU A 59 7.36 0.74 -20.98
CA GLU A 59 7.06 -0.70 -21.08
C GLU A 59 5.54 -0.98 -21.01
N ASN A 60 4.72 0.05 -20.75
CA ASN A 60 3.28 -0.07 -20.47
C ASN A 60 2.98 -1.06 -19.32
N LEU A 61 3.79 -1.00 -18.27
CA LEU A 61 3.73 -1.90 -17.11
C LEU A 61 3.30 -1.16 -15.84
N PHE A 62 2.49 -1.83 -15.02
CA PHE A 62 2.05 -1.35 -13.73
C PHE A 62 2.63 -2.23 -12.62
N PHE A 63 3.53 -1.65 -11.83
CA PHE A 63 4.15 -2.29 -10.68
C PHE A 63 3.33 -2.01 -9.43
N VAL A 64 2.98 -3.08 -8.72
CA VAL A 64 2.19 -3.04 -7.50
C VAL A 64 2.98 -3.70 -6.37
N ASN A 65 3.45 -2.91 -5.41
CA ASN A 65 4.21 -3.41 -4.26
C ASN A 65 3.31 -3.55 -3.02
N PHE A 66 2.65 -4.69 -2.84
CA PHE A 66 1.88 -4.98 -1.62
C PHE A 66 2.73 -5.62 -0.52
N GLU A 67 4.05 -5.44 -0.55
CA GLU A 67 4.91 -6.00 0.48
C GLU A 67 4.55 -5.49 1.88
N GLY A 68 4.29 -6.39 2.82
CA GLY A 68 3.91 -6.06 4.19
C GLY A 68 2.54 -5.39 4.34
N LEU A 69 1.76 -5.25 3.26
CA LEU A 69 0.42 -4.68 3.33
C LEU A 69 -0.52 -5.64 4.09
N ARG A 70 -1.34 -5.06 4.98
CA ARG A 70 -2.29 -5.81 5.82
C ARG A 70 -3.71 -5.36 5.53
N ILE A 71 -4.55 -6.28 5.06
CA ILE A 71 -5.98 -6.05 4.85
C ILE A 71 -6.74 -6.60 6.07
N ARG A 72 -7.41 -5.71 6.79
CA ARG A 72 -8.17 -5.95 8.02
C ARG A 72 -9.62 -5.50 7.93
N SER A 73 -9.93 -4.62 7.00
CA SER A 73 -11.27 -4.07 6.82
C SER A 73 -11.68 -4.03 5.34
N ARG A 74 -12.99 -3.86 5.09
CA ARG A 74 -13.50 -3.58 3.75
C ARG A 74 -13.05 -2.22 3.22
N ASP A 75 -12.78 -1.26 4.11
CA ASP A 75 -12.22 0.04 3.73
C ASP A 75 -10.83 -0.12 3.11
N ASP A 76 -9.99 -1.01 3.64
CA ASP A 76 -8.65 -1.25 3.08
C ASP A 76 -8.74 -1.80 1.65
N ILE A 77 -9.74 -2.66 1.37
CA ILE A 77 -10.00 -3.18 0.01
C ILE A 77 -10.45 -2.07 -0.93
N ARG A 78 -11.36 -1.20 -0.45
CA ARG A 78 -11.84 -0.04 -1.22
C ARG A 78 -10.68 0.91 -1.54
N GLU A 79 -9.83 1.20 -0.56
CA GLU A 79 -8.66 2.05 -0.76
C GLU A 79 -7.74 1.51 -1.85
N VAL A 80 -7.46 0.20 -1.84
CA VAL A 80 -6.69 -0.44 -2.92
C VAL A 80 -7.36 -0.26 -4.28
N GLU A 81 -8.67 -0.50 -4.39
CA GLU A 81 -9.41 -0.36 -5.66
C GLU A 81 -9.41 1.09 -6.17
N GLU A 82 -9.62 2.05 -5.27
CA GLU A 82 -9.65 3.48 -5.59
C GLU A 82 -8.30 3.97 -6.06
N LYS A 83 -7.21 3.64 -5.36
CA LYS A 83 -5.86 4.08 -5.72
C LYS A 83 -5.38 3.49 -7.04
N VAL A 84 -5.62 2.19 -7.26
CA VAL A 84 -5.33 1.55 -8.55
C VAL A 84 -6.16 2.20 -9.67
N SER A 85 -7.45 2.42 -9.43
CA SER A 85 -8.33 3.03 -10.42
C SER A 85 -7.95 4.48 -10.74
N ALA A 86 -7.49 5.26 -9.75
CA ALA A 86 -7.07 6.65 -9.92
C ALA A 86 -5.85 6.76 -10.86
N ILE A 87 -4.92 5.82 -10.79
CA ILE A 87 -3.72 5.80 -11.65
C ILE A 87 -4.06 5.30 -13.06
N LEU A 88 -4.88 4.25 -13.16
CA LEU A 88 -5.08 3.55 -14.44
C LEU A 88 -6.24 4.08 -15.27
N SER A 89 -7.28 4.67 -14.66
CA SER A 89 -8.43 5.21 -15.40
C SER A 89 -8.07 6.32 -16.39
N PRO A 90 -7.17 7.27 -16.07
CA PRO A 90 -6.76 8.32 -17.01
C PRO A 90 -5.99 7.81 -18.24
N LEU A 91 -5.43 6.59 -18.19
CA LEU A 91 -4.59 6.06 -19.28
C LEU A 91 -5.40 5.67 -20.52
N GLY A 92 -6.70 5.40 -20.37
CA GLY A 92 -7.59 5.02 -21.47
C GLY A 92 -7.24 3.70 -22.17
N ARG A 93 -6.27 2.93 -21.64
CA ARG A 93 -5.79 1.65 -22.19
C ARG A 93 -5.49 0.66 -21.08
N LYS A 94 -5.40 -0.61 -21.46
CA LYS A 94 -4.98 -1.68 -20.55
C LYS A 94 -3.46 -1.77 -20.47
N VAL A 95 -2.95 -2.25 -19.34
CA VAL A 95 -1.52 -2.33 -19.00
C VAL A 95 -1.16 -3.74 -18.53
N GLY A 96 0.10 -4.16 -18.70
CA GLY A 96 0.60 -5.35 -18.02
C GLY A 96 0.80 -5.05 -16.53
N ALA A 97 0.62 -6.02 -15.64
CA ALA A 97 0.76 -5.79 -14.19
C ALA A 97 1.70 -6.80 -13.52
N ILE A 98 2.56 -6.31 -12.64
CA ILE A 98 3.45 -7.13 -11.80
C ILE A 98 3.16 -6.81 -10.33
N VAL A 99 2.74 -7.82 -9.57
CA VAL A 99 2.31 -7.63 -8.17
C VAL A 99 3.20 -8.38 -7.18
N ASN A 100 3.79 -7.65 -6.23
CA ASN A 100 4.52 -8.19 -5.10
C ASN A 100 3.58 -8.46 -3.91
N TYR A 101 3.54 -9.69 -3.41
CA TYR A 101 2.77 -10.08 -2.22
C TYR A 101 3.65 -10.52 -1.03
N ASP A 102 4.95 -10.18 -1.01
CA ASP A 102 5.83 -10.53 0.11
C ASP A 102 5.31 -10.00 1.46
N ASN A 103 5.28 -10.83 2.49
CA ASN A 103 4.74 -10.44 3.81
C ASN A 103 3.30 -9.85 3.78
N PHE A 104 2.54 -10.04 2.70
CA PHE A 104 1.16 -9.61 2.59
C PHE A 104 0.28 -10.46 3.50
N ASP A 105 -0.69 -9.84 4.16
CA ASP A 105 -1.61 -10.57 5.03
C ASP A 105 -3.03 -10.03 4.94
N ILE A 106 -4.00 -10.95 4.93
CA ILE A 106 -5.43 -10.65 4.81
C ILE A 106 -6.23 -11.56 5.73
N VAL A 107 -7.20 -10.99 6.45
CA VAL A 107 -8.10 -11.79 7.30
C VAL A 107 -8.96 -12.73 6.44
N PRO A 108 -9.19 -14.00 6.85
CA PRO A 108 -9.85 -15.01 6.03
C PRO A 108 -11.23 -14.58 5.48
N GLU A 109 -12.00 -13.86 6.28
CA GLU A 109 -13.35 -13.39 5.95
C GLU A 109 -13.38 -12.39 4.78
N LEU A 110 -12.26 -11.71 4.52
CA LEU A 110 -12.14 -10.70 3.47
C LEU A 110 -11.52 -11.22 2.17
N VAL A 111 -10.99 -12.45 2.16
CA VAL A 111 -10.34 -13.06 0.98
C VAL A 111 -11.28 -13.07 -0.21
N ASP A 112 -12.54 -13.43 0.03
CA ASP A 112 -13.53 -13.51 -1.03
C ASP A 112 -13.88 -12.15 -1.61
N GLU A 113 -14.03 -11.12 -0.78
CA GLU A 113 -14.32 -9.77 -1.26
C GLU A 113 -13.13 -9.19 -2.02
N TYR A 114 -11.93 -9.35 -1.47
CA TYR A 114 -10.68 -8.90 -2.10
C TYR A 114 -10.47 -9.53 -3.47
N THR A 115 -10.73 -10.84 -3.61
CA THR A 115 -10.55 -11.53 -4.88
C THR A 115 -11.55 -11.05 -5.94
N GLU A 116 -12.76 -10.61 -5.55
CA GLU A 116 -13.73 -10.02 -6.49
C GLU A 116 -13.24 -8.65 -6.97
N THR A 117 -12.68 -7.86 -6.07
CA THR A 117 -12.03 -6.58 -6.41
C THR A 117 -10.88 -6.78 -7.38
N VAL A 118 -9.99 -7.73 -7.11
CA VAL A 118 -8.89 -8.09 -8.04
C VAL A 118 -9.46 -8.52 -9.39
N ARG A 119 -10.52 -9.31 -9.43
CA ARG A 119 -11.18 -9.73 -10.68
C ARG A 119 -11.68 -8.53 -11.51
N ARG A 120 -12.30 -7.54 -10.86
CA ARG A 120 -12.76 -6.30 -11.52
C ARG A 120 -11.59 -5.50 -12.10
N ILE A 121 -10.54 -5.31 -11.31
CA ILE A 121 -9.32 -4.58 -11.70
C ILE A 121 -8.67 -5.26 -12.91
N VAL A 122 -8.43 -6.58 -12.83
CA VAL A 122 -7.81 -7.35 -13.92
C VAL A 122 -8.63 -7.23 -15.19
N LYS A 123 -9.95 -7.44 -15.10
CA LYS A 123 -10.84 -7.36 -16.28
C LYS A 123 -10.84 -5.97 -16.93
N LYS A 124 -10.82 -4.91 -16.12
CA LYS A 124 -10.95 -3.53 -16.59
C LYS A 124 -9.62 -2.94 -17.07
N PHE A 125 -8.54 -3.14 -16.33
CA PHE A 125 -7.30 -2.42 -16.52
C PHE A 125 -6.12 -3.27 -17.00
N TYR A 126 -6.14 -4.60 -16.86
CA TYR A 126 -4.98 -5.42 -17.19
C TYR A 126 -5.12 -6.19 -18.50
N THR A 127 -4.02 -6.25 -19.26
CA THR A 127 -3.84 -7.16 -20.40
C THR A 127 -3.36 -8.54 -19.91
N GLY A 128 -2.41 -8.54 -18.98
CA GLY A 128 -1.84 -9.71 -18.31
C GLY A 128 -1.38 -9.35 -16.90
N VAL A 129 -1.26 -10.34 -16.01
CA VAL A 129 -0.83 -10.11 -14.63
C VAL A 129 0.02 -11.25 -14.10
N THR A 130 1.24 -10.92 -13.68
CA THR A 130 2.12 -11.82 -12.96
C THR A 130 2.25 -11.37 -11.51
N ARG A 131 2.40 -12.35 -10.62
CA ARG A 131 2.48 -12.12 -9.18
C ARG A 131 3.74 -12.80 -8.66
N TYR A 132 4.32 -12.30 -7.59
CA TYR A 132 5.35 -13.06 -6.88
C TYR A 132 5.22 -12.93 -5.37
N THR A 133 5.65 -13.98 -4.69
CA THR A 133 5.83 -14.00 -3.25
C THR A 133 6.82 -15.08 -2.85
N THR A 134 7.62 -14.78 -1.83
CA THR A 134 8.52 -15.68 -1.11
C THR A 134 7.77 -16.53 -0.06
N ASN A 135 6.52 -16.18 0.28
CA ASN A 135 5.71 -16.93 1.23
C ASN A 135 4.99 -18.11 0.56
N THR A 136 5.51 -19.31 0.79
CA THR A 136 5.00 -20.56 0.20
C THR A 136 3.56 -20.90 0.60
N PHE A 137 3.15 -20.57 1.83
CA PHE A 137 1.80 -20.83 2.32
C PHE A 137 0.77 -19.86 1.74
N PHE A 138 1.12 -18.57 1.69
CA PHE A 138 0.27 -17.56 1.06
C PHE A 138 0.10 -17.84 -0.44
N ARG A 139 1.18 -18.26 -1.12
CA ARG A 139 1.13 -18.70 -2.52
C ARG A 139 0.09 -19.82 -2.75
N ALA A 140 0.07 -20.84 -1.88
CA ALA A 140 -0.90 -21.93 -1.99
C ALA A 140 -2.34 -21.43 -1.81
N LYS A 141 -2.62 -20.67 -0.74
CA LYS A 141 -3.96 -20.15 -0.44
C LYS A 141 -4.47 -19.17 -1.49
N LEU A 142 -3.63 -18.22 -1.91
CA LEU A 142 -3.99 -17.25 -2.95
C LEU A 142 -4.19 -17.96 -4.29
N GLY A 143 -3.31 -18.90 -4.64
CA GLY A 143 -3.45 -19.73 -5.82
C GLY A 143 -4.80 -20.45 -5.87
N ASP A 144 -5.22 -21.06 -4.76
CA ASP A 144 -6.52 -21.74 -4.66
C ASP A 144 -7.70 -20.76 -4.79
N ALA A 145 -7.63 -19.59 -4.14
CA ALA A 145 -8.66 -18.54 -4.24
C ALA A 145 -8.82 -18.00 -5.67
N LEU A 146 -7.70 -17.78 -6.38
CA LEU A 146 -7.69 -17.34 -7.77
C LEU A 146 -8.26 -18.43 -8.70
N ARG A 147 -7.85 -19.69 -8.54
CA ARG A 147 -8.35 -20.82 -9.34
C ARG A 147 -9.84 -21.04 -9.19
N LYS A 148 -10.37 -20.95 -7.96
CA LYS A 148 -11.83 -21.00 -7.69
C LYS A 148 -12.63 -19.99 -8.52
N ARG A 149 -12.00 -18.87 -8.88
CA ARG A 149 -12.63 -17.78 -9.66
C ARG A 149 -12.17 -17.70 -11.11
N LYS A 150 -11.50 -18.76 -11.60
CA LYS A 150 -10.96 -18.86 -12.95
C LYS A 150 -10.02 -17.71 -13.31
N LEU A 151 -9.30 -17.18 -12.31
CA LEU A 151 -8.24 -16.21 -12.52
C LEU A 151 -6.90 -16.94 -12.70
N PRO A 152 -6.02 -16.46 -13.59
CA PRO A 152 -4.70 -17.06 -13.79
C PRO A 152 -3.87 -16.93 -12.50
N PRO A 153 -3.41 -18.04 -11.91
CA PRO A 153 -2.70 -18.05 -10.63
C PRO A 153 -1.19 -17.89 -10.80
N HIS A 154 -0.71 -17.24 -11.86
CA HIS A 154 0.72 -17.07 -12.15
C HIS A 154 1.44 -16.33 -11.01
N ILE A 155 1.88 -17.10 -10.01
CA ILE A 155 2.54 -16.65 -8.78
C ILE A 155 3.93 -17.29 -8.75
N TYR A 156 4.95 -16.45 -8.93
CA TYR A 156 6.37 -16.80 -8.99
C TYR A 156 7.07 -16.55 -7.66
N GLU A 157 8.33 -16.97 -7.54
CA GLU A 157 9.13 -16.78 -6.34
C GLU A 157 9.90 -15.47 -6.35
N SER A 158 10.14 -14.88 -7.53
CA SER A 158 10.89 -13.64 -7.67
C SER A 158 10.30 -12.68 -8.70
N ARG A 159 10.64 -11.40 -8.55
CA ARG A 159 10.30 -10.34 -9.51
C ARG A 159 10.82 -10.64 -10.91
N GLU A 160 12.02 -11.20 -11.03
CA GLU A 160 12.65 -11.51 -12.31
C GLU A 160 11.88 -12.58 -13.08
N GLN A 161 11.43 -13.63 -12.39
CA GLN A 161 10.58 -14.66 -12.97
C GLN A 161 9.22 -14.10 -13.40
N ALA A 162 8.61 -13.27 -12.55
CA ALA A 162 7.34 -12.62 -12.86
C ALA A 162 7.45 -11.66 -14.07
N ARG A 163 8.57 -10.97 -14.25
CA ARG A 163 8.81 -10.11 -15.41
C ARG A 163 8.95 -10.94 -16.69
N ARG A 164 9.82 -11.95 -16.71
CA ARG A 164 10.02 -12.81 -17.89
C ARG A 164 8.73 -13.48 -18.36
N ALA A 165 7.94 -13.99 -17.42
CA ALA A 165 6.68 -14.63 -17.76
C ALA A 165 5.64 -13.68 -18.37
N LEU A 166 5.69 -12.39 -18.04
CA LEU A 166 4.78 -11.39 -18.62
C LEU A 166 5.23 -10.98 -20.04
N GLU A 167 6.52 -11.10 -20.34
CA GLU A 167 7.08 -10.85 -21.69
C GLU A 167 6.81 -12.02 -22.66
N GLU A 168 6.52 -13.22 -22.14
CA GLU A 168 6.23 -14.44 -22.91
C GLU A 168 4.72 -14.67 -23.19
N GLU A 169 3.83 -13.84 -22.63
CA GLU A 169 2.35 -13.94 -22.71
C GLU A 169 1.74 -13.01 -23.77
#